data_AF-A0A2D0H9D8-F1
#
_entry.id   AF-A0A2D0H9D8-F1
#
_cell.length_a   1.000
_cell.length_b   1.000
_cell.length_c   1.000
_cell.angle_alpha   90.00
_cell.angle_beta   90.00
_cell.angle_gamma   90.00
#
_symmetry.space_group_name_H-M   'P 1'
#
loop_
_entity.id
_entity.type
_entity.pdbx_description
1 polymer ?
#
loop_
_entity_poly.entity_id
_entity_poly.type
_entity_poly.pdbx_seq_one_letter_code
_entity_poly.pdbx_strand_id
1 'polypeptide(L)'
;DDSYYVRRAAVQELAKNFKDDPETKSILKERAIQDDNYFVRGAAVQELAKHFKHQLELFEIYHQCAVNDPFKDSHDPFNNPNPRRIALEIIIKQFPQHPQTLPLLRDRAENDPDEQVRKFAQKKLKQLEG
;
A
#
# COMPACT_ATOMS: atom_id res chain seq x y z
N ASP A 1 9.21 -17.92 -11.04
CA ASP A 1 9.96 -17.30 -12.14
C ASP A 1 10.40 -15.93 -11.68
N ASP A 2 11.71 -15.73 -11.59
CA ASP A 2 12.43 -14.79 -10.72
C ASP A 2 12.24 -13.31 -11.07
N SER A 3 11.44 -13.03 -12.10
CA SER A 3 11.18 -11.68 -12.60
C SER A 3 10.61 -10.75 -11.53
N TYR A 4 9.73 -11.22 -10.65
CA TYR A 4 9.18 -10.35 -9.61
C TYR A 4 10.18 -10.05 -8.49
N TYR A 5 11.11 -10.96 -8.18
CA TYR A 5 12.18 -10.70 -7.21
C TYR A 5 13.09 -9.60 -7.72
N VAL A 6 13.49 -9.67 -8.99
CA VAL A 6 14.30 -8.64 -9.65
C VAL A 6 13.57 -7.30 -9.68
N ARG A 7 12.29 -7.28 -10.09
CA ARG A 7 11.51 -6.04 -10.12
C ARG A 7 11.30 -5.45 -8.72
N ARG A 8 11.04 -6.28 -7.72
CA ARG A 8 10.94 -5.85 -6.32
C ARG A 8 12.25 -5.24 -5.85
N ALA A 9 13.38 -5.90 -6.10
CA ALA A 9 14.70 -5.38 -5.76
C ALA A 9 14.99 -4.05 -6.49
N ALA A 10 14.64 -3.96 -7.77
CA ALA A 10 14.78 -2.73 -8.54
C ALA A 10 13.95 -1.59 -7.94
N VAL A 11 12.69 -1.83 -7.57
CA VAL A 11 11.84 -0.82 -6.88
C VAL A 11 12.48 -0.35 -5.57
N GLN A 12 13.05 -1.27 -4.78
CA GLN A 12 13.71 -0.93 -3.52
C GLN A 12 14.99 -0.11 -3.74
N GLU A 13 15.85 -0.52 -4.66
CA GLU A 13 17.10 0.19 -4.95
C GLU A 13 16.87 1.56 -5.62
N LEU A 14 15.86 1.67 -6.49
CA LEU A 14 15.44 2.94 -7.08
C LEU A 14 15.02 3.94 -5.98
N ALA A 15 14.10 3.55 -5.10
CA ALA A 15 13.64 4.41 -4.02
C ALA A 15 14.75 4.80 -3.04
N LYS A 16 15.68 3.88 -2.79
CA LYS A 16 16.78 4.10 -1.85
C LYS A 16 17.85 5.03 -2.39
N ASN A 17 18.28 4.82 -3.64
CA ASN A 17 19.48 5.46 -4.18
C ASN A 17 19.18 6.61 -5.15
N PHE A 18 17.95 6.69 -5.69
CA PHE A 18 17.58 7.65 -6.74
C PHE A 18 16.32 8.46 -6.40
N LYS A 19 16.06 8.70 -5.12
CA LYS A 19 14.87 9.45 -4.64
C LYS A 19 14.75 10.89 -5.14
N ASP A 20 15.87 11.52 -5.50
CA ASP A 20 15.92 12.90 -5.99
C ASP A 20 15.69 12.97 -7.51
N ASP A 21 15.66 11.82 -8.18
CA ASP A 21 15.26 11.71 -9.59
C ASP A 21 13.73 11.73 -9.70
N PRO A 22 13.12 12.69 -10.43
CA PRO A 22 11.68 12.76 -10.61
C PRO A 22 11.09 11.52 -11.32
N GLU A 23 11.87 10.83 -12.15
CA GLU A 23 11.44 9.63 -12.87
C GLU A 23 11.25 8.45 -11.91
N THR A 24 12.12 8.33 -10.89
CA THR A 24 12.01 7.30 -9.84
C THR A 24 10.62 7.28 -9.22
N LYS A 25 10.11 8.43 -8.78
CA LYS A 25 8.78 8.50 -8.17
C LYS A 25 7.69 8.02 -9.14
N SER A 26 7.79 8.36 -10.42
CA SER A 26 6.83 7.97 -11.45
C SER A 26 6.82 6.47 -11.67
N ILE A 27 7.99 5.84 -11.79
CA ILE A 27 8.15 4.39 -11.90
C ILE A 27 7.52 3.67 -10.69
N LEU A 28 7.79 4.17 -9.48
CA LEU A 28 7.21 3.58 -8.27
C LEU A 28 5.68 3.69 -8.23
N LYS A 29 5.09 4.82 -8.64
CA LYS A 29 3.63 4.98 -8.72
C LYS A 29 3.01 3.99 -9.71
N GLU A 30 3.63 3.82 -10.88
CA GLU A 30 3.18 2.84 -11.87
C GLU A 30 3.23 1.42 -11.30
N ARG A 31 4.36 1.03 -10.69
CA ARG A 31 4.54 -0.31 -10.11
C ARG A 31 3.61 -0.58 -8.93
N ALA A 32 3.22 0.44 -8.18
CA ALA A 32 2.26 0.31 -7.09
C ALA A 32 0.84 -0.10 -7.55
N ILE A 33 0.48 0.20 -8.80
CA ILE A 33 -0.89 0.00 -9.31
C ILE A 33 -0.93 -1.09 -10.38
N GLN A 34 0.04 -1.10 -11.31
CA GLN A 34 -0.05 -1.86 -12.56
C GLN A 34 0.82 -3.12 -12.60
N ASP A 35 1.73 -3.33 -11.64
CA ASP A 35 2.57 -4.53 -11.68
C ASP A 35 1.74 -5.79 -11.42
N ASP A 36 1.92 -6.83 -12.24
CA ASP A 36 1.17 -8.07 -12.12
C ASP A 36 1.41 -8.78 -10.77
N ASN A 37 2.57 -8.56 -10.15
CA ASN A 37 2.95 -9.25 -8.93
C ASN A 37 2.70 -8.40 -7.67
N TYR A 38 1.94 -8.95 -6.72
CA TYR A 38 1.56 -8.25 -5.51
C TYR A 38 2.74 -7.90 -4.59
N PHE A 39 3.84 -8.66 -4.60
CA PHE A 39 5.03 -8.29 -3.84
C PHE A 39 5.67 -7.03 -4.39
N VAL A 40 5.65 -6.84 -5.71
CA VAL A 40 6.18 -5.64 -6.35
C VAL A 40 5.27 -4.45 -6.06
N ARG A 41 3.94 -4.62 -6.21
CA ARG A 41 2.97 -3.56 -5.88
C ARG A 41 3.08 -3.12 -4.41
N GLY A 42 3.08 -4.09 -3.48
CA GLY A 42 3.25 -3.85 -2.06
C GLY A 42 4.57 -3.15 -1.72
N ALA A 43 5.68 -3.61 -2.30
CA ALA A 43 6.99 -2.96 -2.11
C ALA A 43 6.99 -1.53 -2.65
N ALA A 44 6.43 -1.28 -3.83
CA ALA A 44 6.35 0.06 -4.41
C ALA A 44 5.55 1.01 -3.51
N VAL A 45 4.41 0.56 -2.97
CA VAL A 45 3.60 1.32 -2.01
C VAL A 45 4.39 1.63 -0.73
N GLN A 46 5.11 0.65 -0.17
CA GLN A 46 5.95 0.85 1.02
C GLN A 46 7.09 1.83 0.78
N GLU A 47 7.79 1.68 -0.34
CA GLU A 47 8.95 2.52 -0.66
C GLU A 47 8.53 3.96 -0.99
N LEU A 48 7.39 4.17 -1.67
CA LEU A 48 6.77 5.49 -1.82
C LEU A 48 6.56 6.15 -0.45
N ALA A 49 5.91 5.43 0.46
CA ALA A 49 5.59 5.94 1.80
C ALA A 49 6.83 6.21 2.65
N LYS A 50 7.91 5.46 2.43
CA LYS A 50 9.15 5.58 3.21
C LYS A 50 10.05 6.71 2.69
N HIS A 51 10.19 6.85 1.38
CA HIS A 51 11.18 7.72 0.75
C HIS A 51 10.60 9.05 0.24
N PHE A 52 9.29 9.15 0.01
CA PHE A 52 8.62 10.34 -0.55
C PHE A 52 7.55 10.91 0.40
N LYS A 53 7.89 11.04 1.69
CA LYS A 53 6.95 11.40 2.76
C LYS A 53 6.27 12.77 2.55
N HIS A 54 5.07 12.91 3.13
CA HIS A 54 4.30 14.16 3.24
C HIS A 54 3.83 14.77 1.91
N GLN A 55 3.85 14.00 0.83
CA GLN A 55 3.26 14.40 -0.44
C GLN A 55 1.78 13.99 -0.45
N LEU A 56 0.88 14.96 -0.35
CA LEU A 56 -0.57 14.72 -0.37
C LEU A 56 -1.01 13.95 -1.63
N GLU A 57 -0.33 14.17 -2.76
CA GLU A 57 -0.59 13.46 -4.02
C GLU A 57 -0.40 11.93 -3.93
N LEU A 58 0.33 11.42 -2.92
CA LEU A 58 0.51 9.99 -2.74
C LEU A 58 -0.68 9.33 -2.03
N PHE A 59 -1.54 10.12 -1.38
CA PHE A 59 -2.76 9.59 -0.77
C PHE A 59 -3.58 8.80 -1.79
N GLU A 60 -3.76 9.33 -3.00
CA GLU A 60 -4.56 8.68 -4.05
C GLU A 60 -3.97 7.32 -4.46
N ILE A 61 -2.65 7.21 -4.55
CA ILE A 61 -1.97 5.95 -4.88
C ILE A 61 -2.24 4.90 -3.80
N TYR A 62 -2.14 5.29 -2.53
CA TYR A 62 -2.42 4.38 -1.41
C TYR A 62 -3.90 4.01 -1.35
N HIS A 63 -4.78 4.99 -1.56
CA HIS A 63 -6.22 4.78 -1.55
C HIS A 63 -6.64 3.82 -2.67
N GLN A 64 -6.17 4.05 -3.89
CA GLN A 64 -6.39 3.17 -5.02
C GLN A 64 -5.88 1.75 -4.74
N CYS A 65 -4.69 1.60 -4.16
CA CYS A 65 -4.18 0.29 -3.75
C CYS A 65 -5.12 -0.37 -2.72
N ALA A 66 -5.50 0.33 -1.66
CA ALA A 66 -6.39 -0.18 -0.62
C ALA A 66 -7.75 -0.69 -1.15
N VAL A 67 -8.31 -0.01 -2.16
CA VAL A 67 -9.63 -0.34 -2.70
C VAL A 67 -9.57 -1.36 -3.84
N ASN A 68 -8.62 -1.19 -4.77
CA ASN A 68 -8.66 -1.85 -6.09
C ASN A 68 -7.59 -2.93 -6.30
N ASP A 69 -6.62 -3.11 -5.39
CA ASP A 69 -5.57 -4.09 -5.62
C ASP A 69 -6.15 -5.51 -5.77
N PRO A 70 -5.83 -6.22 -6.87
CA PRO A 70 -6.46 -7.49 -7.22
C PRO A 70 -5.86 -8.70 -6.48
N PHE A 71 -5.31 -8.52 -5.27
CA PHE A 71 -4.73 -9.60 -4.47
C PHE A 71 -5.71 -10.78 -4.28
N LYS A 72 -5.26 -11.98 -4.66
CA LYS A 72 -6.03 -13.23 -4.64
C LYS A 72 -5.32 -14.41 -3.95
N ASP A 73 -4.09 -14.21 -3.48
CA ASP A 73 -3.28 -15.28 -2.89
C ASP A 73 -3.66 -15.54 -1.43
N SER A 74 -3.24 -16.67 -0.87
CA SER A 74 -3.35 -16.92 0.56
C SER A 74 -2.45 -15.96 1.35
N HIS A 75 -3.05 -15.21 2.26
CA HIS A 75 -2.33 -14.24 3.09
C HIS A 75 -1.50 -14.96 4.17
N ASP A 76 -0.18 -14.78 4.12
CA ASP A 76 0.70 -14.96 5.27
C ASP A 76 1.02 -13.57 5.85
N PRO A 77 0.50 -13.19 7.03
CA PRO A 77 0.73 -11.88 7.64
C PRO A 77 2.19 -11.58 7.97
N PHE A 78 3.06 -12.58 8.01
CA PHE A 78 4.47 -12.42 8.37
C PHE A 78 5.38 -12.32 7.14
N ASN A 79 5.03 -12.99 6.05
CA ASN A 79 5.88 -13.06 4.86
C ASN A 79 5.28 -12.37 3.62
N ASN A 80 3.95 -12.36 3.49
CA ASN A 80 3.24 -11.95 2.26
C ASN A 80 2.12 -10.94 2.59
N PRO A 81 2.48 -9.70 2.96
CA PRO A 81 1.47 -8.71 3.32
C PRO A 81 0.63 -8.34 2.09
N ASN A 82 -0.69 -8.51 2.21
CA ASN A 82 -1.68 -8.09 1.23
C ASN A 82 -1.49 -6.58 0.96
N PRO A 83 -1.29 -6.12 -0.31
CA PRO A 83 -1.05 -4.71 -0.61
C PRO A 83 -2.13 -3.77 -0.09
N ARG A 84 -3.39 -4.23 -0.01
CA ARG A 84 -4.50 -3.44 0.52
C ARG A 84 -4.30 -3.13 2.00
N ARG A 85 -3.86 -4.12 2.78
CA ARG A 85 -3.52 -3.94 4.19
C ARG A 85 -2.34 -2.98 4.35
N ILE A 86 -1.28 -3.15 3.55
CA ILE A 86 -0.11 -2.26 3.57
C ILE A 86 -0.54 -0.81 3.35
N ALA A 87 -1.38 -0.58 2.33
CA ALA A 87 -1.89 0.74 2.01
C ALA A 87 -2.73 1.34 3.17
N LEU A 88 -3.59 0.54 3.80
CA LEU A 88 -4.34 0.98 5.00
C LEU A 88 -3.42 1.37 6.15
N GLU A 89 -2.38 0.57 6.44
CA GLU A 89 -1.39 0.89 7.46
C GLU A 89 -0.69 2.23 7.18
N ILE A 90 -0.31 2.48 5.93
CA ILE A 90 0.31 3.74 5.50
C ILE A 90 -0.65 4.91 5.63
N ILE A 91 -1.89 4.76 5.16
CA ILE A 91 -2.91 5.83 5.21
C ILE A 91 -3.19 6.22 6.65
N ILE A 92 -3.40 5.26 7.55
CA ILE A 92 -3.61 5.53 8.98
C ILE A 92 -2.43 6.29 9.59
N LYS A 93 -1.20 5.89 9.23
CA LYS A 93 0.01 6.46 9.81
C LYS A 93 0.32 7.86 9.28
N GLN A 94 0.18 8.08 7.98
CA GLN A 94 0.63 9.31 7.33
C GLN A 94 -0.48 10.32 7.08
N PHE A 95 -1.73 9.85 7.01
CA PHE A 95 -2.91 10.67 6.71
C PHE A 95 -4.05 10.44 7.71
N PRO A 96 -3.81 10.40 9.03
CA PRO A 96 -4.86 10.10 10.01
C PRO A 96 -6.03 11.10 9.94
N GLN A 97 -5.73 12.37 9.65
CA GLN A 97 -6.73 13.45 9.59
C GLN A 97 -7.31 13.68 8.18
N HIS A 98 -6.92 12.87 7.19
CA HIS A 98 -7.48 13.02 5.85
C HIS A 98 -8.96 12.60 5.86
N PRO A 99 -9.88 13.37 5.24
CA PRO A 99 -11.33 13.12 5.34
C PRO A 99 -11.76 11.72 4.87
N GLN A 100 -11.00 11.10 3.97
CA GLN A 100 -11.29 9.77 3.43
C GLN A 100 -10.70 8.62 4.27
N THR A 101 -9.88 8.89 5.29
CA THR A 101 -9.22 7.82 6.07
C THR A 101 -10.22 6.97 6.86
N LEU A 102 -11.14 7.60 7.60
CA LEU A 102 -12.18 6.86 8.34
C LEU A 102 -13.22 6.20 7.41
N PRO A 103 -13.78 6.87 6.38
CA PRO A 103 -14.65 6.23 5.39
C PRO A 103 -14.02 4.99 4.74
N LEU A 104 -12.75 5.08 4.31
CA LEU A 104 -12.03 3.95 3.74
C LEU A 104 -11.90 2.80 4.75
N LEU A 105 -11.56 3.07 6.00
CA LEU A 105 -11.44 2.02 7.02
C LEU A 105 -12.76 1.32 7.31
N ARG A 106 -13.87 2.06 7.36
CA ARG A 106 -15.22 1.47 7.54
C ARG A 106 -15.57 0.57 6.37
N ASP A 107 -15.40 1.06 5.15
CA ASP A 107 -15.67 0.28 3.95
C ASP A 107 -14.80 -0.99 3.88
N ARG A 108 -13.49 -0.89 4.13
CA ARG A 108 -12.61 -2.07 4.13
C ARG A 108 -12.87 -3.01 5.31
N ALA A 109 -13.40 -2.53 6.43
CA ALA A 109 -13.79 -3.37 7.56
C ALA A 109 -15.01 -4.26 7.26
N GLU A 110 -15.91 -3.80 6.39
CA GLU A 110 -17.16 -4.49 6.03
C GLU A 110 -17.03 -5.27 4.72
N ASN A 111 -16.43 -4.65 3.70
CA ASN A 111 -16.55 -5.08 2.30
C ASN A 111 -15.26 -5.58 1.67
N ASP A 112 -14.11 -5.49 2.37
CA ASP A 112 -12.86 -5.98 1.77
C ASP A 112 -12.96 -7.50 1.52
N PRO A 113 -12.64 -8.02 0.32
CA PRO A 113 -12.76 -9.45 0.06
C PRO A 113 -11.83 -10.33 0.91
N ASP A 114 -10.74 -9.79 1.45
CA ASP A 114 -9.81 -10.50 2.31
C ASP A 114 -10.21 -10.35 3.79
N GLU A 115 -10.46 -11.49 4.45
CA GLU A 115 -10.90 -11.50 5.86
C GLU A 115 -9.91 -10.85 6.82
N GLN A 116 -8.61 -10.96 6.54
CA GLN A 116 -7.56 -10.44 7.40
C GLN A 116 -7.42 -8.93 7.22
N VAL A 117 -7.66 -8.41 6.02
CA VAL A 117 -7.82 -6.96 5.80
C VAL A 117 -9.04 -6.44 6.55
N ARG A 118 -10.20 -7.13 6.47
CA ARG A 118 -11.41 -6.76 7.24
C ARG A 118 -11.12 -6.69 8.75
N LYS A 119 -10.55 -7.76 9.33
CA LYS A 119 -10.19 -7.82 10.75
C LYS A 119 -9.20 -6.74 11.17
N PHE A 120 -8.19 -6.48 10.34
CA PHE A 120 -7.24 -5.40 10.57
C PHE A 120 -7.95 -4.04 10.61
N ALA A 121 -8.77 -3.74 9.59
CA ALA A 121 -9.52 -2.49 9.50
C ALA A 121 -10.47 -2.30 10.68
N GLN A 122 -11.24 -3.34 11.06
CA GLN A 122 -12.12 -3.32 12.25
C GLN A 122 -11.36 -3.02 13.53
N LYS A 123 -10.19 -3.64 13.73
CA LYS A 123 -9.34 -3.37 14.90
C LYS A 123 -8.86 -1.93 14.91
N LYS A 124 -8.44 -1.39 13.76
CA LYS A 124 -7.94 -0.02 13.65
C LYS A 124 -9.05 1.02 13.79
N LEU A 125 -10.23 0.75 13.25
CA LEU A 125 -11.39 1.61 13.41
C LEU A 125 -11.75 1.79 14.89
N LYS A 126 -11.83 0.69 15.65
CA LYS A 126 -12.05 0.74 17.11
C LYS A 126 -10.98 1.53 17.88
N GLN A 127 -9.74 1.57 17.39
CA GLN A 127 -8.64 2.33 18.00
C GLN A 127 -8.68 3.83 17.66
N LEU A 128 -9.35 4.21 16.56
CA LEU A 128 -9.41 5.60 16.09
C LEU A 128 -10.73 6.29 16.50
N GLU A 129 -11.79 5.52 16.71
CA GLU A 129 -13.10 6.02 17.15
C GLU A 129 -13.32 5.96 18.67
N GLY A 130 -12.53 5.16 19.39
CA GLY A 130 -12.54 5.06 20.85
C GLY A 130 -11.52 5.97 21.49
#